data_AF-A0A538EGF3-F1
#
_entry.id   AF-A0A538EGF3-F1
#
_cell.length_a   1.000
_cell.length_b   1.000
_cell.length_c   1.000
_cell.angle_alpha   90.00
_cell.angle_beta   90.00
_cell.angle_gamma   90.00
#
_symmetry.space_group_name_H-M   'P 1'
#
loop_
_entity.id
_entity.type
_entity.pdbx_description
1 polymer ?
#
loop_
_entity_poly.entity_id
_entity_poly.type
_entity_poly.pdbx_seq_one_letter_code
_entity_poly.pdbx_strand_id
1 'polypeptide(L)'
;MAVNRFLSRAANATRSSKRVALRESVDYVELVRDVAAMANSGGGVIVLEGVAGVDEELLHEQLGQYAEPEFEGFEVEPLTRSGRPSTAVVVEGVRNAPLVFTRTGRIEGEHLAFVRGGLYFRHGAKSEAATGEDVRDFIRRQLDSTRTQWLANIRQVMHAPDGAEVAVIQTAKRDEEGRPTLIRLTTDPHAPLYGQVDPDQSHPYRQKEVIREVNARLGEGAVNAFDVLSVRRVHAISEETRPEFVHVPKFGSPQYSDAFVEWLVAERQRDPRFFEKAKISYLATRPRRSPERST
;
A
#
# COMPACT_ATOMS: atom_id res chain seq x y z
N MET A 1 -3.97 7.63 -2.39
CA MET A 1 -5.05 6.60 -2.20
C MET A 1 -5.33 6.27 -0.73
N ALA A 2 -4.35 6.36 0.19
CA ALA A 2 -4.57 6.06 1.62
C ALA A 2 -5.49 7.08 2.33
N VAL A 3 -5.31 8.38 2.06
CA VAL A 3 -6.11 9.49 2.61
C VAL A 3 -7.60 9.25 2.43
N ASN A 4 -8.02 8.95 1.20
CA ASN A 4 -9.44 8.73 0.86
C ASN A 4 -10.06 7.51 1.58
N ARG A 5 -9.26 6.45 1.83
CA ARG A 5 -9.73 5.26 2.58
C ARG A 5 -9.94 5.58 4.06
N PHE A 6 -9.07 6.40 4.66
CA PHE A 6 -9.18 6.77 6.07
C PHE A 6 -10.30 7.79 6.30
N LEU A 7 -10.49 8.75 5.39
CA LEU A 7 -11.61 9.71 5.46
C LEU A 7 -12.98 9.02 5.38
N SER A 8 -13.14 8.05 4.47
CA SER A 8 -14.38 7.26 4.37
C SER A 8 -14.65 6.44 5.66
N ARG A 9 -13.59 5.88 6.28
CA ARG A 9 -13.71 5.19 7.56
C ARG A 9 -14.04 6.13 8.71
N ALA A 10 -13.41 7.31 8.75
CA ALA A 10 -13.68 8.35 9.74
C ALA A 10 -15.13 8.82 9.70
N ALA A 11 -15.66 9.10 8.51
CA ALA A 11 -17.03 9.58 8.32
C ALA A 11 -18.08 8.61 8.88
N ASN A 12 -17.84 7.30 8.74
CA ASN A 12 -18.80 6.25 9.08
C ASN A 12 -18.55 5.59 10.45
N ALA A 13 -17.49 5.95 11.15
CA ALA A 13 -17.18 5.32 12.44
C ALA A 13 -18.24 5.71 13.48
N THR A 14 -18.70 4.74 14.26
CA THR A 14 -19.62 4.99 15.40
C THR A 14 -18.91 4.94 16.75
N ARG A 15 -17.68 4.42 16.79
CA ARG A 15 -16.86 4.31 17.99
C ARG A 15 -15.37 4.34 17.66
N SER A 16 -14.56 4.73 18.64
CA SER A 16 -13.10 4.63 18.57
C SER A 16 -12.65 3.17 18.43
N SER A 17 -11.54 2.96 17.72
CA SER A 17 -10.95 1.67 17.39
C SER A 17 -9.46 1.83 17.08
N LYS A 18 -8.77 0.72 16.80
CA LYS A 18 -7.31 0.72 16.56
C LYS A 18 -6.85 1.66 15.43
N ARG A 19 -7.74 1.96 14.48
CA ARG A 19 -7.43 2.78 13.28
C ARG A 19 -8.23 4.08 13.20
N VAL A 20 -9.13 4.32 14.15
CA VAL A 20 -10.00 5.49 14.19
C VAL A 20 -10.10 5.96 15.62
N ALA A 21 -9.62 7.16 15.93
CA ALA A 21 -9.82 7.79 17.23
C ALA A 21 -10.85 8.89 17.10
N LEU A 22 -11.82 8.93 18.02
CA LEU A 22 -12.83 9.98 18.09
C LEU A 22 -12.57 10.84 19.32
N ARG A 23 -12.55 12.16 19.14
CA ARG A 23 -12.32 13.18 20.17
C ARG A 23 -13.34 14.29 20.01
N GLU A 24 -13.81 14.85 21.12
CA GLU A 24 -14.80 15.93 21.14
C GLU A 24 -14.17 17.31 21.36
N SER A 25 -12.89 17.35 21.74
CA SER A 25 -12.12 18.56 22.00
C SER A 25 -10.69 18.41 21.46
N VAL A 26 -9.99 19.54 21.36
CA VAL A 26 -8.57 19.58 20.99
C VAL A 26 -7.74 20.05 22.16
N ASP A 27 -6.86 19.18 22.61
CA ASP A 27 -5.67 19.50 23.38
C ASP A 27 -4.47 19.06 22.54
N TYR A 28 -3.56 19.98 22.19
CA TYR A 28 -2.45 19.68 21.29
C TYR A 28 -1.46 18.68 21.90
N VAL A 29 -1.30 18.66 23.23
CA VAL A 29 -0.42 17.70 23.90
C VAL A 29 -1.04 16.29 23.82
N GLU A 30 -2.34 16.16 24.07
CA GLU A 30 -3.02 14.88 23.89
C GLU A 30 -3.04 14.45 22.42
N LEU A 31 -3.22 15.39 21.50
CA LEU A 31 -3.24 15.12 20.06
C LEU A 31 -1.88 14.62 19.57
N VAL A 32 -0.78 15.21 20.03
CA VAL A 32 0.60 14.75 19.76
C VAL A 32 0.79 13.30 20.20
N ARG A 33 0.31 12.93 21.41
CA ARG A 33 0.32 11.53 21.87
C ARG A 33 -0.44 10.61 20.93
N ASP A 34 -1.63 11.04 20.54
CA ASP A 34 -2.53 10.27 19.71
C ASP A 34 -1.99 10.06 18.29
N VAL A 35 -1.32 11.07 17.71
CA VAL A 35 -0.61 10.98 16.43
C VAL A 35 0.54 9.99 16.54
N ALA A 36 1.41 10.14 17.55
CA ALA A 36 2.53 9.23 17.75
C ALA A 36 2.07 7.77 17.92
N ALA A 37 1.05 7.55 18.74
CA ALA A 37 0.47 6.23 18.96
C ALA A 37 -0.10 5.62 17.67
N MET A 38 -0.80 6.44 16.87
CA MET A 38 -1.37 6.01 15.59
C MET A 38 -0.27 5.65 14.59
N ALA A 39 0.76 6.49 14.47
CA ALA A 39 1.89 6.28 13.57
C ALA A 39 2.66 5.01 13.92
N ASN A 40 3.01 4.82 15.19
CA ASN A 40 3.65 3.61 15.71
C ASN A 40 2.82 2.34 15.43
N SER A 41 1.50 2.47 15.37
CA SER A 41 0.57 1.36 15.12
C SER A 41 0.26 1.12 13.64
N GLY A 42 0.96 1.83 12.76
CA GLY A 42 0.88 1.66 11.31
C GLY A 42 -0.14 2.57 10.63
N GLY A 43 -0.52 3.68 11.28
CA GLY A 43 -1.37 4.72 10.73
C GLY A 43 -2.87 4.54 11.01
N GLY A 44 -3.64 5.55 10.71
CA GLY A 44 -5.07 5.63 10.99
C GLY A 44 -5.59 7.05 10.84
N VAL A 45 -6.69 7.36 11.53
CA VAL A 45 -7.29 8.69 11.51
C VAL A 45 -7.78 9.09 12.90
N ILE A 46 -7.53 10.34 13.27
CA ILE A 46 -8.06 10.96 14.48
C ILE A 46 -9.12 11.98 14.03
N VAL A 47 -10.34 11.83 14.52
CA VAL A 47 -11.47 12.68 14.19
C VAL A 47 -11.77 13.56 15.38
N LEU A 48 -11.74 14.86 15.16
CA LEU A 48 -12.06 15.90 16.13
C LEU A 48 -13.48 16.38 15.81
N GLU A 49 -14.46 15.77 16.47
CA GLU A 49 -15.90 15.99 16.23
C GLU A 49 -16.32 17.39 16.68
N GLY A 50 -16.95 18.15 15.77
CA GLY A 50 -17.40 19.50 16.08
C GLY A 50 -16.28 20.55 16.15
N VAL A 51 -15.03 20.16 15.87
CA VAL A 51 -13.87 21.04 15.86
C VAL A 51 -13.47 21.30 14.42
N ALA A 52 -13.44 22.57 14.03
CA ALA A 52 -12.90 23.02 12.75
C ALA A 52 -11.62 23.85 12.97
N GLY A 53 -10.75 23.92 11.97
CA GLY A 53 -9.60 24.83 11.97
C GLY A 53 -8.46 24.41 12.88
N VAL A 54 -8.17 23.11 12.95
CA VAL A 54 -6.94 22.62 13.59
C VAL A 54 -5.76 23.08 12.76
N ASP A 55 -4.76 23.66 13.41
CA ASP A 55 -3.56 24.17 12.76
C ASP A 55 -2.57 23.01 12.56
N GLU A 56 -2.38 22.62 11.30
CA GLU A 56 -1.47 21.55 10.92
C GLU A 56 -0.01 21.91 11.20
N GLU A 57 0.40 23.14 10.91
CA GLU A 57 1.78 23.61 11.11
C GLU A 57 2.13 23.59 12.60
N LEU A 58 1.21 24.08 13.45
CA LEU A 58 1.36 24.01 14.90
C LEU A 58 1.45 22.56 15.39
N LEU A 59 0.65 21.64 14.82
CA LEU A 59 0.70 20.24 15.22
C LEU A 59 2.03 19.57 14.84
N HIS A 60 2.60 19.87 13.67
CA HIS A 60 3.94 19.42 13.27
C HIS A 60 5.01 19.99 14.20
N GLU A 61 4.96 21.30 14.50
CA GLU A 61 5.90 21.94 15.42
C GLU A 61 5.84 21.30 16.81
N GLN A 62 4.65 21.10 17.36
CA GLN A 62 4.47 20.46 18.66
C GLN A 62 4.99 19.01 18.63
N LEU A 63 4.69 18.24 17.59
CA LEU A 63 5.20 16.87 17.50
C LEU A 63 6.74 16.84 17.47
N GLY A 64 7.37 17.69 16.66
CA GLY A 64 8.83 17.81 16.58
C GLY A 64 9.48 18.30 17.88
N GLN A 65 8.76 19.07 18.70
CA GLN A 65 9.23 19.48 20.02
C GLN A 65 9.27 18.32 21.03
N TYR A 66 8.36 17.35 20.91
CA TYR A 66 8.15 16.30 21.91
C TYR A 66 8.69 14.93 21.53
N ALA A 67 8.78 14.58 20.25
CA ALA A 67 9.08 13.23 19.80
C ALA A 67 10.17 13.16 18.72
N GLU A 68 10.90 12.05 18.72
CA GLU A 68 11.90 11.70 17.70
C GLU A 68 11.64 10.27 17.18
N PRO A 69 12.01 9.95 15.92
CA PRO A 69 12.54 10.87 14.90
C PRO A 69 11.49 11.88 14.41
N GLU A 70 11.93 12.89 13.66
CA GLU A 70 11.04 13.82 12.95
C GLU A 70 10.03 13.04 12.08
N PHE A 71 8.78 13.51 12.08
CA PHE A 71 7.67 12.81 11.44
C PHE A 71 6.70 13.78 10.78
N GLU A 72 6.71 13.76 9.45
CA GLU A 72 5.81 14.56 8.61
C GLU A 72 4.64 13.73 8.06
N GLY A 73 4.52 12.47 8.46
CA GLY A 73 3.57 11.50 7.88
C GLY A 73 2.13 11.69 8.37
N PHE A 74 1.62 12.92 8.47
CA PHE A 74 0.21 13.17 8.71
C PHE A 74 -0.27 14.45 8.03
N GLU A 75 -1.55 14.49 7.70
CA GLU A 75 -2.23 15.62 7.05
C GLU A 75 -3.52 15.94 7.81
N VAL A 76 -3.93 17.21 7.82
CA VAL A 76 -5.17 17.67 8.46
C VAL A 76 -6.20 18.04 7.40
N GLU A 77 -7.32 17.32 7.41
CA GLU A 77 -8.36 17.42 6.40
C GLU A 77 -9.71 17.83 7.00
N PRO A 78 -10.47 18.75 6.37
CA PRO A 78 -11.83 19.05 6.80
C PRO A 78 -12.73 17.82 6.59
N LEU A 79 -13.62 17.57 7.56
CA LEU A 79 -14.56 16.46 7.52
C LEU A 79 -15.94 16.90 7.99
N THR A 80 -17.00 16.48 7.31
CA THR A 80 -18.37 16.63 7.84
C THR A 80 -18.82 15.31 8.44
N ARG A 81 -19.22 15.33 9.72
CA ARG A 81 -19.73 14.14 10.40
C ARG A 81 -20.99 14.47 11.18
N SER A 82 -22.03 13.65 11.01
CA SER A 82 -23.34 13.86 11.63
C SER A 82 -23.91 15.27 11.39
N GLY A 83 -23.64 15.84 10.21
CA GLY A 83 -24.05 17.20 9.84
C GLY A 83 -23.27 18.34 10.52
N ARG A 84 -22.21 18.03 11.28
CA ARG A 84 -21.36 19.02 11.95
C ARG A 84 -19.98 19.12 11.26
N PRO A 85 -19.43 20.33 11.07
CA PRO A 85 -18.04 20.52 10.70
C PRO A 85 -17.13 19.87 11.74
N SER A 86 -16.18 19.08 11.28
CA SER A 86 -15.21 18.32 12.07
C SER A 86 -13.86 18.34 11.34
N THR A 87 -12.81 17.87 12.01
CA THR A 87 -11.47 17.78 11.42
C THR A 87 -10.96 16.35 11.50
N ALA A 88 -10.30 15.88 10.45
CA ALA A 88 -9.65 14.57 10.40
C ALA A 88 -8.14 14.74 10.28
N VAL A 89 -7.40 14.25 11.28
CA VAL A 89 -5.93 14.10 11.18
C VAL A 89 -5.64 12.71 10.65
N VAL A 90 -5.22 12.62 9.40
CA VAL A 90 -4.89 11.36 8.73
C VAL A 90 -3.43 11.06 8.97
N VAL A 91 -3.13 9.95 9.65
CA VAL A 91 -1.77 9.62 10.11
C VAL A 91 -1.28 8.39 9.38
N GLU A 92 -0.10 8.48 8.78
CA GLU A 92 0.62 7.35 8.18
C GLU A 92 1.34 6.50 9.23
N GLY A 93 1.71 5.28 8.85
CA GLY A 93 2.56 4.45 9.69
C GLY A 93 4.01 4.90 9.62
N VAL A 94 4.66 5.12 10.77
CA VAL A 94 6.09 5.45 10.80
C VAL A 94 6.92 4.27 10.28
N ARG A 95 7.98 4.62 9.54
CA ARG A 95 8.93 3.67 8.94
C ARG A 95 10.25 3.71 9.70
N ASN A 96 10.96 2.59 9.71
CA ASN A 96 12.28 2.42 10.33
C ASN A 96 12.26 2.39 11.87
N ALA A 97 11.96 3.51 12.51
CA ALA A 97 12.01 3.67 13.96
C ALA A 97 10.68 4.17 14.52
N PRO A 98 10.23 3.67 15.69
CA PRO A 98 9.03 4.19 16.32
C PRO A 98 9.29 5.60 16.88
N LEU A 99 8.24 6.41 16.96
CA LEU A 99 8.26 7.72 17.60
C LEU A 99 8.35 7.56 19.11
N VAL A 100 9.44 8.07 19.68
CA VAL A 100 9.76 8.08 21.10
C VAL A 100 9.67 9.51 21.61
N PHE A 101 8.99 9.71 22.73
CA PHE A 101 8.92 11.03 23.36
C PHE A 101 10.24 11.40 24.04
N THR A 102 10.87 12.49 23.64
CA THR A 102 12.12 12.99 24.25
C THR A 102 11.86 13.97 25.39
N ARG A 103 10.62 14.47 25.50
CA ARG A 103 10.14 15.36 26.56
C ARG A 103 8.84 14.86 27.17
N THR A 104 8.55 15.27 28.39
CA THR A 104 7.31 14.95 29.10
C THR A 104 6.22 15.94 28.72
N GLY A 105 5.07 15.44 28.27
CA GLY A 105 3.88 16.25 27.95
C GLY A 105 2.87 16.24 29.10
N ARG A 106 2.35 17.41 29.44
CA ARG A 106 1.32 17.60 30.48
C ARG A 106 0.15 18.39 29.91
N ILE A 107 -1.06 17.99 30.30
CA ILE A 107 -2.30 18.72 30.02
C ILE A 107 -2.53 19.72 31.17
N GLU A 108 -3.25 20.82 30.90
CA GLU A 108 -3.63 21.79 31.92
C GLU A 108 -4.33 21.09 33.10
N GLY A 109 -3.83 21.29 34.33
CA GLY A 109 -4.28 20.56 35.53
C GLY A 109 -3.37 19.41 36.00
N GLU A 110 -2.09 19.38 35.59
CA GLU A 110 -1.04 18.43 35.99
C GLU A 110 -1.19 16.97 35.54
N HIS A 111 -2.24 16.65 34.77
CA HIS A 111 -2.39 15.30 34.22
C HIS A 111 -1.32 15.00 33.16
N LEU A 112 -0.61 13.91 33.39
CA LEU A 112 0.47 13.43 32.52
C LEU A 112 -0.11 12.83 31.24
N ALA A 113 0.17 13.44 30.09
CA ALA A 113 -0.22 12.87 28.80
C ALA A 113 0.74 11.76 28.39
N PHE A 114 2.04 12.04 28.45
CA PHE A 114 3.12 11.12 28.13
C PHE A 114 4.43 11.49 28.84
N VAL A 115 5.31 10.50 29.01
CA VAL A 115 6.61 10.66 29.67
C VAL A 115 7.76 10.68 28.68
N ARG A 116 8.86 11.36 29.06
CA ARG A 116 10.16 11.21 28.39
C ARG A 116 10.61 9.74 28.37
N GLY A 117 11.11 9.29 27.23
CA GLY A 117 11.46 7.91 26.91
C GLY A 117 10.25 7.04 26.58
N GLY A 118 9.03 7.58 26.65
CA GLY A 118 7.80 6.84 26.44
C GLY A 118 7.58 6.53 24.96
N LEU A 119 7.23 5.27 24.69
CA LEU A 119 6.67 4.81 23.42
C LEU A 119 5.16 4.61 23.62
N TYR A 120 4.35 5.06 22.69
CA TYR A 120 2.90 4.88 22.75
C TYR A 120 2.38 4.19 21.49
N PHE A 121 1.39 3.33 21.66
CA PHE A 121 0.75 2.56 20.60
C PHE A 121 -0.78 2.57 20.80
N ARG A 122 -1.50 2.26 19.72
CA ARG A 122 -2.95 2.14 19.72
C ARG A 122 -3.37 0.75 20.14
N HIS A 123 -4.02 0.67 21.29
CA HIS A 123 -4.65 -0.52 21.85
C HIS A 123 -6.16 -0.37 21.81
N GLY A 124 -6.79 -0.92 20.78
CA GLY A 124 -8.21 -0.71 20.54
C GLY A 124 -8.51 0.79 20.44
N ALA A 125 -9.33 1.33 21.34
CA ALA A 125 -9.74 2.73 21.33
C ALA A 125 -8.73 3.71 21.97
N LYS A 126 -7.67 3.23 22.64
CA LYS A 126 -6.79 4.05 23.48
C LYS A 126 -5.37 4.17 22.95
N SER A 127 -4.70 5.26 23.32
CA SER A 127 -3.27 5.48 23.12
C SER A 127 -2.55 5.17 24.44
N GLU A 128 -1.87 4.04 24.50
CA GLU A 128 -1.30 3.49 25.74
C GLU A 128 0.20 3.27 25.59
N ALA A 129 0.91 3.20 26.72
CA ALA A 129 2.35 2.95 26.72
C ALA A 129 2.65 1.58 26.10
N ALA A 130 3.75 1.51 25.35
CA ALA A 130 4.13 0.32 24.62
C ALA A 130 4.39 -0.88 25.53
N THR A 131 3.94 -2.04 25.08
CA THR A 131 4.35 -3.33 25.62
C THR A 131 5.46 -3.93 24.76
N GLY A 132 6.12 -4.99 25.26
CA GLY A 132 7.10 -5.73 24.46
C GLY A 132 6.51 -6.33 23.18
N GLU A 133 5.22 -6.68 23.16
CA GLU A 133 4.57 -7.20 21.96
C GLU A 133 4.35 -6.09 20.92
N ASP A 134 4.09 -4.85 21.33
CA ASP A 134 3.96 -3.73 20.40
C ASP A 134 5.26 -3.44 19.66
N VAL A 135 6.38 -3.46 20.38
CA VAL A 135 7.71 -3.27 19.79
C VAL A 135 8.03 -4.42 18.85
N ARG A 136 7.70 -5.67 19.23
CA ARG A 136 7.87 -6.84 18.37
C ARG A 136 7.04 -6.73 17.09
N ASP A 137 5.76 -6.36 17.20
CA ASP A 137 4.87 -6.18 16.06
C ASP A 137 5.27 -5.01 15.18
N PHE A 138 5.85 -3.95 15.75
CA PHE A 138 6.47 -2.89 14.99
C PHE A 138 7.64 -3.42 14.15
N ILE A 139 8.61 -4.08 14.78
CA ILE A 139 9.79 -4.64 14.11
C ILE A 139 9.37 -5.64 13.03
N ARG A 140 8.42 -6.54 13.33
CA ARG A 140 7.91 -7.52 12.36
C ARG A 140 7.32 -6.83 11.13
N ARG A 141 6.51 -5.78 11.31
CA ARG A 141 5.97 -4.99 10.19
C ARG A 141 7.07 -4.31 9.37
N GLN A 142 8.11 -3.77 10.01
CA GLN A 142 9.25 -3.18 9.30
C GLN A 142 10.00 -4.24 8.48
N LEU A 143 10.28 -5.41 9.07
CA LEU A 143 10.91 -6.54 8.37
C LEU A 143 10.07 -7.03 7.20
N ASP A 144 8.75 -7.16 7.38
CA ASP A 144 7.85 -7.59 6.31
C ASP A 144 7.79 -6.55 5.17
N SER A 145 7.78 -5.25 5.51
CA SER A 145 7.81 -4.20 4.50
C SER A 145 9.13 -4.17 3.73
N THR A 146 10.25 -4.34 4.43
CA THR A 146 11.60 -4.42 3.86
C THR A 146 11.71 -5.66 2.98
N ARG A 147 11.23 -6.81 3.46
CA ARG A 147 11.18 -8.06 2.69
C ARG A 147 10.34 -7.91 1.43
N THR A 148 9.19 -7.25 1.51
CA THR A 148 8.33 -7.00 0.35
C THR A 148 9.03 -6.10 -0.65
N GLN A 149 9.69 -5.03 -0.20
CA GLN A 149 10.48 -4.14 -1.05
C GLN A 149 11.67 -4.86 -1.68
N TRP A 150 12.39 -5.68 -0.91
CA TRP A 150 13.50 -6.48 -1.40
C TRP A 150 13.06 -7.53 -2.41
N LEU A 151 11.94 -8.23 -2.17
CA LEU A 151 11.38 -9.17 -3.14
C LEU A 151 10.93 -8.45 -4.41
N ALA A 152 10.38 -7.24 -4.32
CA ALA A 152 10.06 -6.43 -5.50
C ALA A 152 11.33 -6.07 -6.29
N ASN A 153 12.39 -5.63 -5.61
CA ASN A 153 13.66 -5.24 -6.25
C ASN A 153 14.44 -6.45 -6.81
N ILE A 154 14.49 -7.57 -6.08
CA ILE A 154 15.17 -8.81 -6.53
C ILE A 154 14.40 -9.45 -7.70
N ARG A 155 13.07 -9.38 -7.72
CA ARG A 155 12.28 -9.83 -8.87
C ARG A 155 12.61 -9.03 -10.13
N GLN A 156 12.81 -7.72 -10.00
CA GLN A 156 13.24 -6.86 -11.10
C GLN A 156 14.62 -7.27 -11.66
N VAL A 157 15.48 -7.84 -10.82
CA VAL A 157 16.81 -8.32 -11.17
C VAL A 157 16.80 -9.73 -11.81
N MET A 158 15.94 -10.63 -11.35
CA MET A 158 15.86 -12.02 -11.84
C MET A 158 15.31 -12.18 -13.26
N HIS A 159 14.69 -11.15 -13.83
CA HIS A 159 14.28 -11.12 -15.25
C HIS A 159 15.40 -10.65 -16.19
N ALA A 160 16.61 -10.42 -15.68
CA ALA A 160 17.76 -10.08 -16.50
C ALA A 160 18.33 -11.36 -17.16
N PRO A 161 18.61 -11.35 -18.47
CA PRO A 161 19.18 -12.50 -19.18
C PRO A 161 20.57 -12.88 -18.63
N ASP A 162 20.96 -14.14 -18.86
CA ASP A 162 22.25 -14.67 -18.37
C ASP A 162 23.43 -13.78 -18.78
N GLY A 163 24.21 -13.32 -17.79
CA GLY A 163 25.34 -12.40 -17.95
C GLY A 163 25.12 -10.97 -17.45
N ALA A 164 23.94 -10.65 -16.88
CA ALA A 164 23.66 -9.33 -16.33
C ALA A 164 24.33 -9.09 -14.96
N GLU A 165 25.17 -8.05 -14.87
CA GLU A 165 25.67 -7.52 -13.60
C GLU A 165 24.68 -6.53 -12.98
N VAL A 166 24.49 -6.63 -11.66
CA VAL A 166 23.44 -5.94 -10.91
C VAL A 166 24.04 -4.88 -10.00
N ALA A 167 23.64 -3.63 -10.17
CA ALA A 167 24.00 -2.52 -9.29
C ALA A 167 22.75 -1.79 -8.77
N VAL A 168 22.73 -1.49 -7.46
CA VAL A 168 21.65 -0.76 -6.80
C VAL A 168 21.94 0.74 -6.88
N ILE A 169 21.05 1.52 -7.49
CA ILE A 169 21.21 2.98 -7.65
C ILE A 169 20.06 3.68 -6.93
N GLN A 170 20.38 4.69 -6.12
CA GLN A 170 19.39 5.61 -5.56
C GLN A 170 18.93 6.58 -6.67
N THR A 171 17.63 6.64 -6.91
CA THR A 171 16.98 7.33 -8.04
C THR A 171 17.46 8.78 -8.21
N ALA A 172 18.06 9.08 -9.37
CA ALA A 172 18.33 10.46 -9.79
C ALA A 172 17.06 11.11 -10.39
N LYS A 173 16.87 12.40 -10.09
CA LYS A 173 15.80 13.26 -10.60
C LYS A 173 15.84 13.38 -12.12
N ARG A 174 14.66 13.62 -12.75
CA ARG A 174 14.51 14.03 -14.15
C ARG A 174 15.13 15.41 -14.39
N ASP A 175 15.60 15.69 -15.60
CA ASP A 175 16.07 17.03 -16.00
C ASP A 175 14.90 18.03 -16.21
N GLU A 176 15.22 19.31 -16.37
CA GLU A 176 14.25 20.41 -16.46
C GLU A 176 13.37 20.33 -17.71
N GLU A 177 13.78 19.59 -18.75
CA GLU A 177 12.99 19.30 -19.95
C GLU A 177 12.17 18.01 -19.88
N GLY A 178 12.15 17.32 -18.72
CA GLY A 178 11.34 16.12 -18.49
C GLY A 178 11.85 14.85 -19.19
N ARG A 179 13.09 14.85 -19.67
CA ARG A 179 13.73 13.69 -20.27
C ARG A 179 14.30 12.79 -19.16
N PRO A 180 14.32 11.46 -19.36
CA PRO A 180 14.97 10.56 -18.44
C PRO A 180 16.47 10.86 -18.44
N THR A 181 17.00 11.29 -17.29
CA THR A 181 18.42 11.57 -17.12
C THR A 181 19.20 10.29 -17.40
N LEU A 182 19.97 10.29 -18.49
CA LEU A 182 20.78 9.16 -18.91
C LEU A 182 21.99 9.08 -17.97
N ILE A 183 22.02 8.07 -17.11
CA ILE A 183 23.12 7.87 -16.16
C ILE A 183 24.06 6.82 -16.73
N ARG A 184 25.36 7.12 -16.70
CA ARG A 184 26.44 6.23 -17.13
C ARG A 184 26.94 5.44 -15.93
N LEU A 185 26.86 4.11 -16.00
CA LEU A 185 27.12 3.19 -14.89
C LEU A 185 28.60 2.81 -14.73
N THR A 186 29.51 3.55 -15.38
CA THR A 186 30.97 3.32 -15.35
C THR A 186 31.72 4.58 -15.79
N THR A 187 33.03 4.67 -15.50
CA THR A 187 33.94 5.68 -16.04
C THR A 187 34.33 5.42 -17.50
N ASP A 188 33.94 4.27 -18.08
CA ASP A 188 34.17 3.96 -19.49
C ASP A 188 33.34 4.86 -20.43
N PRO A 189 34.00 5.67 -21.30
CA PRO A 189 33.33 6.53 -22.28
C PRO A 189 32.52 5.78 -23.35
N HIS A 190 32.67 4.46 -23.47
CA HIS A 190 32.02 3.65 -24.50
C HIS A 190 30.88 2.74 -24.00
N ALA A 191 30.55 2.77 -22.70
CA ALA A 191 29.49 1.93 -22.16
C ALA A 191 28.06 2.38 -22.58
N PRO A 192 27.13 1.43 -22.83
CA PRO A 192 25.75 1.75 -23.22
C PRO A 192 24.96 2.48 -22.12
N LEU A 193 24.04 3.36 -22.53
CA LEU A 193 23.16 4.13 -21.64
C LEU A 193 21.84 3.37 -21.43
N TYR A 194 21.37 3.23 -20.19
CA TYR A 194 20.11 2.54 -19.88
C TYR A 194 19.12 3.45 -19.13
N GLY A 195 17.83 3.35 -19.49
CA GLY A 195 16.69 4.08 -18.92
C GLY A 195 15.50 3.16 -18.62
N GLN A 196 14.41 3.73 -18.08
CA GLN A 196 13.18 3.05 -17.64
C GLN A 196 12.60 2.12 -18.72
N VAL A 197 12.38 0.84 -18.39
CA VAL A 197 11.86 -0.19 -19.32
C VAL A 197 10.41 0.16 -19.71
N ASP A 198 10.17 0.19 -21.01
CA ASP A 198 8.87 0.49 -21.61
C ASP A 198 7.85 -0.63 -21.28
N PRO A 199 6.69 -0.32 -20.66
CA PRO A 199 5.62 -1.26 -20.42
C PRO A 199 5.12 -2.02 -21.67
N ASP A 200 5.20 -1.40 -22.85
CA ASP A 200 4.81 -2.04 -24.10
C ASP A 200 5.80 -3.14 -24.53
N GLN A 201 7.03 -3.14 -24.00
CA GLN A 201 8.00 -4.20 -24.19
C GLN A 201 7.90 -5.29 -23.13
N SER A 202 7.64 -4.92 -21.86
CA SER A 202 7.57 -5.90 -20.76
C SER A 202 6.24 -6.66 -20.71
N HIS A 203 5.14 -6.03 -21.12
CA HIS A 203 3.79 -6.60 -21.10
C HIS A 203 3.10 -6.36 -22.46
N PRO A 204 3.60 -6.97 -23.54
CA PRO A 204 3.16 -6.66 -24.90
C PRO A 204 1.71 -7.09 -25.16
N TYR A 205 1.16 -8.03 -24.39
CA TYR A 205 -0.10 -8.68 -24.72
C TYR A 205 -1.31 -8.06 -24.06
N ARG A 206 -2.37 -7.86 -24.83
CA ARG A 206 -3.76 -7.72 -24.34
C ARG A 206 -4.36 -9.10 -24.13
N GLN A 207 -5.49 -9.16 -23.42
CA GLN A 207 -6.14 -10.45 -23.10
C GLN A 207 -6.44 -11.30 -24.35
N LYS A 208 -6.83 -10.66 -25.46
CA LYS A 208 -7.06 -11.34 -26.75
C LYS A 208 -5.79 -12.01 -27.32
N GLU A 209 -4.62 -11.44 -27.06
CA GLU A 209 -3.33 -11.96 -27.51
C GLU A 209 -2.87 -13.10 -26.61
N VAL A 210 -3.04 -12.99 -25.29
CA VAL A 210 -2.79 -14.11 -24.37
C VAL A 210 -3.60 -15.35 -24.77
N ILE A 211 -4.89 -15.19 -25.06
CA ILE A 211 -5.74 -16.31 -25.50
C ILE A 211 -5.19 -16.94 -26.79
N ARG A 212 -4.74 -16.11 -27.73
CA ARG A 212 -4.18 -16.56 -29.01
C ARG A 212 -2.89 -17.36 -28.80
N GLU A 213 -1.95 -16.82 -28.02
CA GLU A 213 -0.68 -17.47 -27.73
C GLU A 213 -0.85 -18.79 -26.97
N VAL A 214 -1.75 -18.82 -25.98
CA VAL A 214 -2.03 -20.04 -25.22
C VAL A 214 -2.70 -21.10 -26.10
N ASN A 215 -3.68 -20.73 -26.93
CA ASN A 215 -4.33 -21.66 -27.86
C ASN A 215 -3.36 -22.15 -28.96
N ALA A 216 -2.43 -21.30 -29.43
CA ALA A 216 -1.41 -21.71 -30.38
C ALA A 216 -0.51 -22.84 -29.81
N ARG A 217 -0.24 -22.81 -28.49
CA ARG A 217 0.62 -23.78 -27.81
C ARG A 217 -0.13 -25.03 -27.30
N LEU A 218 -1.41 -24.92 -26.98
CA LEU A 218 -2.20 -26.00 -26.36
C LEU A 218 -3.27 -26.62 -27.28
N GLY A 219 -3.52 -26.01 -28.44
CA GLY A 219 -4.58 -26.39 -29.36
C GLY A 219 -5.71 -25.34 -29.41
N GLU A 220 -6.32 -25.20 -30.60
CA GLU A 220 -7.40 -24.25 -30.81
C GLU A 220 -8.59 -24.55 -29.88
N GLY A 221 -9.08 -23.52 -29.19
CA GLY A 221 -10.20 -23.65 -28.24
C GLY A 221 -9.82 -24.18 -26.84
N ALA A 222 -8.53 -24.36 -26.53
CA ALA A 222 -8.09 -24.80 -25.21
C ALA A 222 -8.43 -23.82 -24.08
N VAL A 223 -8.43 -22.51 -24.37
CA VAL A 223 -8.76 -21.43 -23.43
C VAL A 223 -9.58 -20.33 -24.10
N ASN A 224 -10.50 -19.74 -23.36
CA ASN A 224 -11.24 -18.53 -23.76
C ASN A 224 -11.07 -17.38 -22.74
N ALA A 225 -11.66 -16.21 -23.04
CA ALA A 225 -11.55 -15.03 -22.18
C ALA A 225 -12.10 -15.24 -20.76
N PHE A 226 -13.16 -16.04 -20.62
CA PHE A 226 -13.74 -16.33 -19.31
C PHE A 226 -12.81 -17.22 -18.49
N ASP A 227 -12.14 -18.19 -19.11
CA ASP A 227 -11.17 -19.05 -18.43
C ASP A 227 -9.97 -18.25 -17.92
N VAL A 228 -9.41 -17.35 -18.75
CA VAL A 228 -8.34 -16.43 -18.32
C VAL A 228 -8.80 -15.54 -17.16
N LEU A 229 -10.02 -15.02 -17.20
CA LEU A 229 -10.60 -14.25 -16.09
C LEU A 229 -10.73 -15.09 -14.82
N SER A 230 -11.27 -16.31 -14.93
CA SER A 230 -11.46 -17.22 -13.80
C SER A 230 -10.14 -17.57 -13.14
N VAL A 231 -9.11 -17.92 -13.92
CA VAL A 231 -7.76 -18.18 -13.41
C VAL A 231 -7.22 -16.96 -12.68
N ARG A 232 -7.30 -15.76 -13.29
CA ARG A 232 -6.83 -14.54 -12.64
C ARG A 232 -7.52 -14.27 -11.31
N ARG A 233 -8.83 -14.53 -11.21
CA ARG A 233 -9.59 -14.28 -9.98
C ARG A 233 -9.30 -15.32 -8.89
N VAL A 234 -9.23 -16.60 -9.25
CA VAL A 234 -8.98 -17.70 -8.29
C VAL A 234 -7.55 -17.66 -7.75
N HIS A 235 -6.58 -17.38 -8.60
CA HIS A 235 -5.16 -17.29 -8.22
C HIS A 235 -4.74 -15.87 -7.83
N ALA A 236 -5.70 -14.95 -7.68
CA ALA A 236 -5.52 -13.56 -7.31
C ALA A 236 -4.48 -12.81 -8.16
N ILE A 237 -4.38 -13.08 -9.46
CA ILE A 237 -3.37 -12.50 -10.38
C ILE A 237 -3.74 -11.04 -10.74
N SER A 238 -3.01 -10.11 -10.12
CA SER A 238 -3.07 -8.67 -10.35
C SER A 238 -1.65 -8.10 -10.38
N GLU A 239 -1.52 -6.82 -10.73
CA GLU A 239 -0.24 -6.10 -10.66
C GLU A 239 0.34 -6.10 -9.23
N GLU A 240 -0.49 -6.09 -8.19
CA GLU A 240 -0.02 -6.13 -6.79
C GLU A 240 0.53 -7.50 -6.38
N THR A 241 -0.03 -8.60 -6.90
CA THR A 241 0.28 -9.96 -6.44
C THR A 241 1.23 -10.70 -7.37
N ARG A 242 1.16 -10.41 -8.68
CA ARG A 242 1.89 -11.05 -9.78
C ARG A 242 2.25 -9.98 -10.84
N PRO A 243 3.03 -8.94 -10.47
CA PRO A 243 3.44 -7.89 -11.42
C PRO A 243 4.25 -8.43 -12.59
N GLU A 244 4.91 -9.58 -12.45
CA GLU A 244 5.59 -10.27 -13.54
C GLU A 244 4.64 -10.80 -14.62
N PHE A 245 3.34 -10.90 -14.34
CA PHE A 245 2.31 -11.41 -15.25
C PHE A 245 1.40 -10.31 -15.80
N VAL A 246 1.20 -9.23 -15.04
CA VAL A 246 0.18 -8.23 -15.34
C VAL A 246 0.68 -6.83 -14.99
N HIS A 247 0.60 -5.93 -15.96
CA HIS A 247 0.69 -4.49 -15.76
C HIS A 247 -0.68 -3.84 -16.02
N VAL A 248 -1.09 -2.88 -15.18
CA VAL A 248 -2.34 -2.14 -15.40
C VAL A 248 -2.00 -0.65 -15.58
N PRO A 249 -1.96 -0.15 -16.83
CA PRO A 249 -1.69 1.27 -17.05
C PRO A 249 -2.79 2.13 -16.44
N LYS A 250 -2.42 3.32 -15.95
CA LYS A 250 -3.32 4.27 -15.27
C LYS A 250 -4.59 4.60 -16.07
N PHE A 251 -4.50 4.54 -17.41
CA PHE A 251 -5.60 4.84 -18.33
C PHE A 251 -5.76 3.76 -19.42
N GLY A 252 -5.76 2.47 -19.05
CA GLY A 252 -5.96 1.41 -20.04
C GLY A 252 -6.38 0.06 -19.46
N SER A 253 -6.60 -0.90 -20.36
CA SER A 253 -6.86 -2.28 -19.98
C SER A 253 -5.57 -2.97 -19.50
N PRO A 254 -5.66 -4.04 -18.69
CA PRO A 254 -4.49 -4.81 -18.29
C PRO A 254 -3.71 -5.35 -19.49
N GLN A 255 -2.40 -5.25 -19.38
CA GLN A 255 -1.40 -5.83 -20.25
C GLN A 255 -0.75 -7.04 -19.56
N TYR A 256 -0.28 -8.00 -20.35
CA TYR A 256 0.24 -9.27 -19.88
C TYR A 256 1.60 -9.57 -20.52
N SER A 257 2.46 -10.24 -19.77
CA SER A 257 3.79 -10.64 -20.20
C SER A 257 3.81 -12.04 -20.83
N ASP A 258 4.94 -12.38 -21.45
CA ASP A 258 5.26 -13.75 -21.86
C ASP A 258 5.21 -14.75 -20.70
N ALA A 259 5.70 -14.36 -19.52
CA ALA A 259 5.72 -15.21 -18.34
C ALA A 259 4.30 -15.64 -17.92
N PHE A 260 3.30 -14.79 -18.14
CA PHE A 260 1.90 -15.17 -17.90
C PHE A 260 1.42 -16.25 -18.86
N VAL A 261 1.74 -16.11 -20.16
CA VAL A 261 1.40 -17.11 -21.18
C VAL A 261 2.07 -18.45 -20.87
N GLU A 262 3.36 -18.43 -20.56
CA GLU A 262 4.14 -19.63 -20.21
C GLU A 262 3.59 -20.33 -18.98
N TRP A 263 3.24 -19.57 -17.95
CA TRP A 263 2.65 -20.11 -16.74
C TRP A 263 1.30 -20.79 -17.01
N LEU A 264 0.42 -20.18 -17.81
CA LEU A 264 -0.87 -20.79 -18.18
C LEU A 264 -0.70 -22.12 -18.93
N VAL A 265 0.29 -22.19 -19.84
CA VAL A 265 0.63 -23.41 -20.58
C VAL A 265 1.18 -24.48 -19.65
N ALA A 266 2.13 -24.13 -18.79
CA ALA A 266 2.73 -25.06 -17.84
C ALA A 266 1.71 -25.63 -16.85
N GLU A 267 0.81 -24.80 -16.31
CA GLU A 267 -0.24 -25.27 -15.41
C GLU A 267 -1.25 -26.20 -16.10
N ARG A 268 -1.61 -25.92 -17.37
CA ARG A 268 -2.50 -26.81 -18.13
C ARG A 268 -1.84 -28.15 -18.51
N GLN A 269 -0.54 -28.16 -18.71
CA GLN A 269 0.23 -29.39 -18.94
C GLN A 269 0.35 -30.22 -17.65
N ARG A 270 0.52 -29.57 -16.50
CA ARG A 270 0.54 -30.24 -15.18
C ARG A 270 -0.82 -30.78 -14.77
N ASP A 271 -1.88 -30.00 -14.99
CA ASP A 271 -3.25 -30.37 -14.67
C ASP A 271 -4.16 -30.16 -15.88
N PRO A 272 -4.58 -31.25 -16.55
CA PRO A 272 -5.47 -31.12 -17.70
C PRO A 272 -6.84 -30.49 -17.40
N ARG A 273 -7.23 -30.38 -16.13
CA ARG A 273 -8.48 -29.72 -15.73
C ARG A 273 -8.26 -28.35 -15.10
N PHE A 274 -7.07 -27.78 -15.25
CA PHE A 274 -6.69 -26.50 -14.63
C PHE A 274 -7.71 -25.37 -14.88
N PHE A 275 -8.02 -25.09 -16.15
CA PHE A 275 -8.99 -24.03 -16.51
C PHE A 275 -10.41 -24.33 -16.03
N GLU A 276 -10.84 -25.59 -16.13
CA GLU A 276 -12.17 -26.03 -15.68
C GLU A 276 -12.32 -25.86 -14.16
N LYS A 277 -11.32 -26.28 -13.38
CA LYS A 277 -11.30 -26.12 -11.92
C LYS A 277 -11.33 -24.66 -11.50
N ALA A 278 -10.54 -23.81 -12.17
CA ALA A 278 -10.55 -22.37 -11.92
C ALA A 278 -11.93 -21.77 -12.25
N LYS A 279 -12.55 -22.19 -13.34
CA LYS A 279 -13.91 -21.75 -13.74
C LYS A 279 -14.95 -22.13 -12.69
N ILE A 280 -14.97 -23.39 -12.25
CA ILE A 280 -15.90 -23.89 -11.22
C ILE A 280 -15.71 -23.11 -9.91
N SER A 281 -14.46 -22.95 -9.46
CA SER A 281 -14.12 -22.23 -8.23
C SER A 281 -14.56 -20.77 -8.32
N TYR A 282 -14.31 -20.10 -9.44
CA TYR A 282 -14.75 -18.72 -9.65
C TYR A 282 -16.28 -18.59 -9.62
N LEU A 283 -17.01 -19.50 -10.27
CA LEU A 283 -18.48 -19.49 -10.25
C LEU A 283 -19.04 -19.73 -8.84
N ALA A 284 -18.40 -20.57 -8.03
CA ALA A 284 -18.78 -20.80 -6.63
C ALA A 284 -18.63 -19.55 -5.75
N THR A 285 -17.71 -18.63 -6.09
CA THR A 285 -17.54 -17.36 -5.36
C THR A 285 -18.58 -16.29 -5.72
N ARG A 286 -19.39 -16.48 -6.77
CA ARG A 286 -20.44 -15.52 -7.13
C ARG A 286 -21.70 -15.76 -6.28
N PRO A 287 -22.25 -14.73 -5.61
CA PRO A 287 -23.53 -14.86 -4.93
C PRO A 287 -24.60 -15.30 -5.94
N ARG A 288 -25.38 -16.34 -5.61
CA ARG A 288 -26.53 -16.76 -6.41
C ARG A 288 -27.46 -15.55 -6.52
N ARG A 289 -27.69 -15.05 -7.74
CA ARG A 289 -28.79 -14.10 -7.97
C ARG A 289 -30.09 -14.81 -7.57
N SER A 290 -30.71 -14.38 -6.47
CA SER A 290 -32.08 -14.80 -6.14
C SER A 290 -33.00 -14.46 -7.31
N PRO A 291 -33.85 -15.40 -7.78
CA PRO A 291 -34.86 -15.10 -8.76
C PRO A 291 -36.05 -14.44 -8.05
N GLU A 292 -35.93 -13.15 -7.74
CA GLU A 292 -37.07 -12.36 -7.27
C GLU A 292 -37.12 -11.03 -8.01
N ARG A 293 -37.94 -11.02 -9.07
CA ARG A 293 -38.88 -9.94 -9.42
C ARG A 293 -39.61 -10.33 -10.70
N SER A 294 -40.73 -11.03 -10.53
CA SER A 294 -41.84 -11.05 -11.48
C SER A 294 -43.13 -11.17 -10.68
N THR A 295 -43.63 -10.03 -10.25
CA THR A 295 -45.04 -9.70 -9.98
C THR A 295 -45.15 -8.20 -10.12
#